data_AF-A0A6A5F4D3-F1
#
_entry.id   AF-A0A6A5F4D3-F1
#
_cell.length_a   1.000
_cell.length_b   1.000
_cell.length_c   1.000
_cell.angle_alpha   90.00
_cell.angle_beta   90.00
_cell.angle_gamma   90.00
#
_symmetry.space_group_name_H-M   'P 1'
#
loop_
_entity.id
_entity.type
_entity.pdbx_description
1 polymer ?
#
loop_
_entity_poly.entity_id
_entity_poly.type
_entity_poly.pdbx_seq_one_letter_code
_entity_poly.pdbx_strand_id
1 'polypeptide(L)'
;MGDAAMRDFGPAAPFLRKSDRERLEAQTRIFDMKKECFVPDPEFEFVKASIISRDDMLLITNNPYDYAFISQGETTVASINDSEELMATDVS
;
A
#
# COMPACT_ATOMS: atom_id res chain seq x y z
N MET A 1 9.79 -7.62 28.71
CA MET A 1 9.31 -8.94 29.17
C MET A 1 9.70 -9.93 28.09
N GLY A 2 10.73 -10.74 28.32
CA GLY A 2 11.27 -11.64 27.28
C GLY A 2 10.77 -13.08 27.40
N ASP A 3 11.19 -13.95 26.50
CA ASP A 3 10.78 -15.36 26.37
C ASP A 3 10.89 -16.16 27.68
N ALA A 4 11.77 -15.76 28.60
CA ALA A 4 11.88 -16.34 29.94
C ALA A 4 10.56 -16.32 30.72
N ALA A 5 9.75 -15.26 30.58
CA ALA A 5 8.45 -15.15 31.22
C ALA A 5 7.36 -16.00 30.54
N MET A 6 7.59 -16.45 29.31
CA MET A 6 6.65 -17.31 28.57
C MET A 6 6.85 -18.80 28.87
N ARG A 7 7.93 -19.17 29.56
CA ARG A 7 8.24 -20.57 29.91
C ARG A 7 7.19 -21.20 30.83
N ASP A 8 6.57 -20.41 31.71
CA ASP A 8 5.56 -20.88 32.66
C ASP A 8 4.27 -21.36 31.98
N PHE A 9 4.03 -20.92 30.74
CA PHE A 9 2.88 -21.32 29.93
C PHE A 9 3.13 -22.60 29.12
N GLY A 10 4.35 -23.16 29.17
CA GLY A 10 4.72 -24.43 28.55
C GLY A 10 4.26 -24.55 27.08
N PRO A 11 3.55 -25.63 26.70
CA PRO A 11 3.14 -25.87 25.32
C PRO A 11 2.10 -24.85 24.80
N ALA A 12 1.43 -24.10 25.68
CA ALA A 12 0.47 -23.07 25.29
C ALA A 12 1.13 -21.74 24.90
N ALA A 13 2.41 -21.53 25.28
CA ALA A 13 3.12 -20.27 25.09
C ALA A 13 3.07 -19.71 23.65
N PRO A 14 3.28 -20.51 22.57
CA PRO A 14 3.28 -19.99 21.19
C PRO A 14 1.92 -19.46 20.72
N PHE A 15 0.83 -19.94 21.33
CA PHE A 15 -0.54 -19.50 21.03
C PHE A 15 -0.91 -18.23 21.80
N LEU A 16 -0.25 -17.96 22.93
CA LEU A 16 -0.47 -16.77 23.74
C LEU A 16 0.37 -15.58 23.25
N ARG A 17 1.61 -15.82 22.83
CA ARG A 17 2.49 -14.78 22.31
C ARG A 17 3.65 -15.35 21.51
N LYS A 18 4.00 -14.64 20.43
CA LYS A 18 5.17 -14.91 19.59
C LYS A 18 6.48 -14.73 20.35
N SER A 19 7.48 -15.53 19.98
CA SER A 19 8.82 -15.47 20.57
C SER A 19 9.46 -14.10 20.35
N ASP A 20 10.41 -13.73 21.20
CA ASP A 20 11.15 -12.47 21.06
C ASP A 20 11.87 -12.36 19.71
N ARG A 21 12.35 -13.50 19.18
CA ARG A 21 12.93 -13.57 17.84
C ARG A 21 11.94 -13.17 16.75
N GLU A 22 10.76 -13.80 16.72
CA GLU A 22 9.72 -13.49 15.71
C GLU A 22 9.23 -12.04 15.83
N ARG A 23 9.14 -11.52 17.06
CA ARG A 23 8.75 -10.13 17.32
C ARG A 23 9.81 -9.16 16.82
N LEU A 24 11.09 -9.46 17.02
CA LEU A 24 12.19 -8.64 16.53
C LEU A 24 12.20 -8.62 15.00
N GLU A 25 12.11 -9.78 14.36
CA GLU A 25 12.06 -9.91 12.89
C GLU A 25 10.85 -9.17 12.29
N ALA A 26 9.68 -9.21 12.94
CA ALA A 26 8.50 -8.49 12.49
C ALA A 26 8.63 -6.97 12.64
N GLN A 27 9.34 -6.49 13.67
CA GLN A 27 9.55 -5.06 13.92
C GLN A 27 10.68 -4.46 13.06
N THR A 28 11.68 -5.26 12.71
CA THR A 28 12.82 -4.81 11.87
C THR A 28 12.59 -5.03 10.38
N ARG A 29 11.47 -5.65 9.99
CA ARG A 29 11.08 -5.76 8.59
C ARG A 29 10.98 -4.37 7.97
N ILE A 30 11.53 -4.24 6.77
CA ILE A 30 11.41 -3.04 5.94
C ILE A 30 9.92 -2.83 5.62
N PHE A 31 9.36 -1.76 6.16
CA PHE A 31 7.98 -1.35 5.95
C PHE A 31 7.98 0.02 5.26
N ASP A 32 7.47 0.08 4.03
CA ASP A 32 7.30 1.32 3.29
C ASP A 32 5.85 1.79 3.43
N MET A 33 5.64 2.80 4.28
CA MET A 33 4.32 3.38 4.55
C MET A 33 3.65 3.95 3.30
N LYS A 34 4.41 4.31 2.26
CA LYS A 34 3.85 4.84 1.01
C LYS A 34 3.44 3.75 0.04
N LYS A 35 3.91 2.51 0.23
CA LYS A 35 3.64 1.40 -0.69
C LYS A 35 2.74 0.33 -0.10
N GLU A 36 2.86 0.03 1.19
CA GLU A 36 2.03 -1.01 1.81
C GLU A 36 0.67 -0.43 2.24
N CYS A 37 -0.40 -0.87 1.57
CA CYS A 37 -1.78 -0.44 1.83
C CYS A 37 -2.76 -1.62 1.90
N PHE A 38 -4.00 -1.34 2.30
CA PHE A 38 -5.10 -2.29 2.24
C PHE A 38 -6.09 -1.86 1.16
N VAL A 39 -6.45 -2.80 0.28
CA VAL A 39 -7.37 -2.58 -0.84
C VAL A 39 -8.61 -3.42 -0.61
N PRO A 40 -9.82 -2.89 -0.89
CA PRO A 40 -11.04 -3.65 -0.78
C PRO A 40 -11.04 -4.84 -1.74
N ASP A 41 -11.42 -6.01 -1.25
CA ASP A 41 -11.52 -7.26 -2.02
C ASP A 41 -12.93 -7.86 -1.87
N PRO A 42 -13.53 -8.38 -2.96
CA PRO A 42 -14.90 -8.90 -2.91
C PRO A 42 -15.09 -10.14 -2.02
N GLU A 43 -14.05 -10.92 -1.76
CA GLU A 43 -14.14 -12.16 -0.98
C GLU A 43 -13.62 -11.98 0.45
N PHE A 44 -12.53 -11.21 0.63
CA PHE A 44 -11.85 -11.03 1.92
C PHE A 44 -12.07 -9.67 2.58
N GLU A 45 -12.96 -8.83 2.03
CA GLU A 45 -13.26 -7.44 2.43
C GLU A 45 -12.06 -6.50 2.25
N PHE A 46 -10.89 -6.82 2.81
CA PHE A 46 -9.64 -6.08 2.63
C PHE A 46 -8.43 -7.02 2.51
N VAL A 47 -7.58 -6.77 1.52
CA VAL A 47 -6.32 -7.50 1.30
C VAL A 47 -5.12 -6.57 1.39
N LYS A 48 -3.98 -7.10 1.83
CA LYS A 48 -2.71 -6.37 1.80
C LYS A 48 -2.21 -6.26 0.37
N ALA A 49 -1.90 -5.05 -0.07
CA ALA A 49 -1.36 -4.78 -1.39
C ALA A 49 -0.11 -3.89 -1.30
N SER A 50 0.68 -3.92 -2.37
CA SER A 50 1.78 -2.98 -2.59
C SER A 50 1.45 -2.10 -3.78
N ILE A 51 1.51 -0.78 -3.61
CA ILE A 51 1.31 0.20 -4.69
C ILE A 51 2.45 0.07 -5.71
N ILE A 52 2.09 -0.16 -6.98
CA ILE A 52 3.03 -0.33 -8.10
C ILE A 52 3.19 0.99 -8.86
N SER A 53 2.11 1.73 -9.07
CA SER A 53 2.10 3.03 -9.77
C SER A 53 1.38 4.11 -8.95
N ARG A 54 1.50 5.39 -9.35
CA ARG A 54 0.76 6.50 -8.71
C ARG A 54 -0.73 6.47 -9.01
N ASP A 55 -1.12 5.94 -10.16
CA ASP A 55 -2.52 5.72 -10.48
C ASP A 55 -3.13 4.75 -9.45
N ASP A 56 -2.38 3.72 -9.06
CA ASP A 56 -2.76 2.81 -7.97
C ASP A 56 -2.74 3.48 -6.60
N MET A 57 -1.86 4.48 -6.38
CA MET A 57 -1.82 5.24 -5.11
C MET A 57 -3.07 6.09 -4.92
N LEU A 58 -3.55 6.71 -5.99
CA LEU A 58 -4.73 7.57 -5.99
C LEU A 58 -6.03 6.77 -6.16
N LEU A 59 -5.92 5.45 -6.42
CA LEU A 59 -7.04 4.57 -6.75
C LEU A 59 -7.82 5.09 -7.96
N ILE A 60 -7.10 5.60 -8.97
CA ILE A 60 -7.68 6.19 -10.17
C ILE A 60 -7.54 5.27 -11.38
N THR A 61 -8.43 5.46 -12.35
CA THR A 61 -8.40 4.81 -13.65
C THR A 61 -7.69 5.72 -14.65
N ASN A 62 -7.16 5.13 -15.72
CA ASN A 62 -6.50 5.88 -16.81
C ASN A 62 -7.50 6.57 -17.76
N ASN A 63 -8.81 6.42 -17.53
CA ASN A 63 -9.83 7.02 -18.38
C ASN A 63 -10.31 8.34 -17.76
N PRO A 64 -9.96 9.51 -18.33
CA PRO A 64 -10.39 10.80 -17.80
C PRO A 64 -11.92 10.98 -17.80
N TYR A 65 -12.65 10.24 -18.64
CA TYR A 65 -14.12 10.29 -18.69
C TYR A 65 -14.82 9.63 -17.50
N ASP A 66 -14.10 8.87 -16.66
CA ASP A 66 -14.67 8.32 -15.43
C ASP A 66 -14.87 9.41 -14.35
N TYR A 67 -14.36 10.62 -14.58
CA TYR A 67 -14.33 11.73 -13.62
C TYR A 67 -15.09 12.95 -14.13
N ALA A 68 -16.37 13.06 -13.76
CA ALA A 68 -17.28 14.11 -14.24
C ALA A 68 -16.83 15.57 -13.99
N PHE A 69 -15.93 15.80 -13.02
CA PHE A 69 -15.40 17.15 -12.76
C PHE A 69 -14.31 17.59 -13.74
N ILE A 70 -13.58 16.66 -14.35
CA ILE A 70 -12.46 16.96 -15.27
C ILE A 70 -12.76 16.57 -16.72
N SER A 71 -13.80 15.77 -16.95
CA SER A 71 -14.20 15.34 -18.29
C SER A 71 -15.07 16.36 -19.03
N GLN A 72 -15.24 17.57 -18.50
CA GLN A 72 -16.03 18.63 -19.13
C GLN A 72 -15.16 19.39 -20.14
N GLY A 73 -15.23 18.99 -21.40
CA GLY A 73 -14.49 19.64 -22.50
C GLY A 73 -13.53 18.69 -23.22
N GLU A 74 -12.42 19.22 -23.71
CA GLU A 74 -11.36 18.43 -24.34
C GLU A 74 -10.41 17.85 -23.29
N THR A 75 -10.18 16.55 -23.37
CA THR A 75 -9.30 15.80 -22.46
C THR A 75 -7.89 15.59 -23.01
N THR A 76 -7.65 15.92 -24.28
CA THR A 76 -6.35 15.78 -24.96
C THR A 76 -6.10 16.97 -25.87
N VAL A 77 -4.89 17.51 -25.88
CA VAL A 77 -4.49 18.64 -26.75
C VAL A 77 -3.36 18.18 -27.66
N ALA A 78 -3.51 18.34 -28.97
CA ALA A 78 -2.58 17.77 -29.96
C ALA A 78 -1.11 18.23 -29.84
N SER A 79 -0.88 19.41 -29.24
CA SER A 79 0.47 19.95 -29.03
C SER A 79 1.10 19.57 -27.69
N ILE A 80 0.39 18.83 -26.83
CA ILE A 80 0.81 18.51 -25.46
C ILE A 80 0.97 17.00 -25.33
N ASN A 81 2.10 16.57 -24.75
CA ASN A 81 2.35 15.17 -24.40
C ASN A 81 2.28 15.03 -22.87
N ASP A 82 1.15 14.52 -22.37
CA ASP A 82 0.88 14.40 -20.93
C ASP A 82 1.94 13.56 -20.19
N SER A 83 2.55 12.57 -20.87
CA SER A 83 3.59 11.76 -20.26
C SER A 83 4.89 12.54 -20.03
N GLU A 84 5.25 13.48 -20.93
CA GLU A 84 6.44 14.31 -20.77
C GLU A 84 6.23 15.40 -19.71
N GLU A 85 5.04 16.02 -19.72
CA GLU A 85 4.66 17.04 -18.73
C GLU A 85 4.60 16.45 -17.30
N LEU A 86 4.11 15.22 -17.17
CA LEU A 86 4.11 14.51 -15.88
C LEU A 86 5.54 14.32 -15.35
N MET A 87 6.47 13.88 -16.20
CA MET A 87 7.88 13.69 -15.80
C MET A 87 8.57 15.02 -15.48
N ALA A 88 8.21 16.10 -16.17
CA ALA A 88 8.77 17.43 -15.95
C ALA A 88 8.33 18.06 -14.61
N THR A 89 7.11 17.77 -14.17
CA THR A 89 6.56 18.26 -12.89
C THR A 89 6.97 17.42 -11.69
N ASP A 90 7.42 16.18 -11.90
CA ASP A 90 7.73 15.22 -10.84
C ASP A 90 9.16 15.29 -10.27
N VAL A 91 9.94 16.32 -10.62
CA VAL A 91 11.36 16.46 -10.24
C VAL A 91 11.56 17.07 -8.82
N SER A 92 10.58 16.97 -7.93
CA SER A 92 10.64 17.53 -6.55
C SER A 92 10.40 16.52 -5.44
#